data_AF-A0A547L3U6-F1
#
_entry.id   AF-A0A547L3U6-F1
#
_cell.length_a   1.000
_cell.length_b   1.000
_cell.length_c   1.000
_cell.angle_alpha   90.00
_cell.angle_beta   90.00
_cell.angle_gamma   90.00
#
_symmetry.space_group_name_H-M   'P 1'
#
loop_
_entity.id
_entity.type
_entity.pdbx_description
1 polymer ?
#
loop_
_entity_poly.entity_id
_entity_poly.type
_entity_poly.pdbx_seq_one_letter_code
_entity_poly.pdbx_strand_id
1 'polypeptide(L)'
;MTAASSDMALAYAKNYWDAGNQVVILMFGLAFAVYYTLTQYKEVLRLVSKYNFRLIRLTLISNLLLLALLWILNTQETAVAQIVTPEDALLRAIAAGFYIRASLLIGNTVLYIIVLRFVKNRIDPNTGNPISPPQQ
;
A
#
# COMPACT_ATOMS: atom_id res chain seq x y z
N MET A 1 -2.27 -32.91 -19.68
CA MET A 1 -1.77 -31.55 -19.99
C MET A 1 -0.64 -31.67 -21.00
N THR A 2 -0.64 -30.86 -22.05
CA THR A 2 0.48 -30.81 -23.00
C THR A 2 1.60 -29.94 -22.41
N ALA A 3 2.87 -30.18 -22.76
CA ALA A 3 3.99 -29.38 -22.26
C ALA A 3 3.77 -27.87 -22.51
N ALA A 4 3.17 -27.52 -23.65
CA ALA A 4 2.82 -26.15 -24.01
C ALA A 4 1.82 -25.47 -23.06
N SER A 5 0.85 -26.21 -22.48
CA SER A 5 -0.09 -25.62 -21.51
C SER A 5 0.57 -25.35 -20.16
N SER A 6 1.54 -26.20 -19.76
CA SER A 6 2.33 -26.02 -18.53
C SER A 6 3.26 -24.80 -18.62
N ASP A 7 3.92 -24.61 -19.77
CA ASP A 7 4.84 -23.49 -19.97
C ASP A 7 4.11 -22.14 -20.00
N MET A 8 2.91 -22.09 -20.62
CA MET A 8 2.06 -20.89 -20.58
C MET A 8 1.59 -20.56 -19.16
N ALA A 9 1.15 -21.56 -18.39
CA ALA A 9 0.70 -21.35 -17.01
C ALA A 9 1.83 -20.84 -16.10
N LEU A 10 3.05 -21.36 -16.28
CA LEU A 10 4.24 -20.92 -15.54
C LEU A 10 4.62 -19.47 -15.89
N ALA A 11 4.63 -19.12 -17.18
CA ALA A 11 4.93 -17.77 -17.64
C ALA A 11 3.89 -16.76 -17.13
N TYR A 12 2.61 -17.15 -17.14
CA TYR A 12 1.51 -16.35 -16.59
C TYR A 12 1.69 -16.10 -15.09
N ALA A 13 1.92 -17.16 -14.30
CA ALA A 13 2.10 -17.07 -12.86
C ALA A 13 3.29 -16.18 -12.48
N LYS A 14 4.39 -16.24 -13.25
CA LYS A 14 5.56 -15.40 -13.07
C LYS A 14 5.25 -13.92 -13.31
N ASN A 15 4.62 -13.59 -14.43
CA ASN A 15 4.26 -12.20 -14.76
C ASN A 15 3.28 -11.60 -13.74
N TYR A 16 2.32 -12.41 -13.27
CA TYR A 16 1.39 -12.03 -12.21
C TYR A 16 2.11 -11.70 -10.90
N TRP A 17 3.05 -12.55 -10.51
CA TRP A 17 3.85 -12.35 -9.29
C TRP A 17 4.70 -11.07 -9.39
N ASP A 18 5.37 -10.87 -10.52
CA ASP A 18 6.24 -9.72 -10.75
C ASP A 18 5.46 -8.40 -10.78
N ALA A 19 4.33 -8.35 -11.50
CA ALA A 19 3.46 -7.16 -11.52
C ALA A 19 2.92 -6.82 -10.13
N GLY A 20 2.48 -7.84 -9.39
CA GLY A 20 2.02 -7.66 -8.02
C GLY A 20 3.11 -7.19 -7.05
N ASN A 21 4.35 -7.65 -7.22
CA ASN A 21 5.48 -7.18 -6.42
C ASN A 21 5.88 -5.75 -6.76
N GLN A 22 5.83 -5.35 -8.03
CA GLN A 22 6.08 -3.96 -8.43
C GLN A 22 5.10 -3.00 -7.77
N VAL A 23 3.81 -3.35 -7.70
CA VAL A 23 2.80 -2.54 -6.99
C VAL A 23 3.16 -2.39 -5.51
N VAL A 24 3.55 -3.48 -4.85
CA VAL A 24 3.98 -3.45 -3.44
C VAL A 24 5.23 -2.58 -3.26
N ILE A 25 6.25 -2.73 -4.10
CA ILE A 25 7.49 -1.93 -4.04
C ILE A 25 7.17 -0.44 -4.23
N LEU A 26 6.32 -0.08 -5.19
CA LEU A 26 5.91 1.30 -5.42
C LEU A 26 5.18 1.88 -4.21
N MET A 27 4.30 1.11 -3.56
CA MET A 27 3.59 1.54 -2.36
C MET A 27 4.53 1.81 -1.18
N PHE A 28 5.45 0.89 -0.91
CA PHE A 28 6.43 1.05 0.16
C PHE A 28 7.46 2.15 -0.15
N GLY A 29 7.91 2.24 -1.41
CA GLY A 29 8.82 3.29 -1.87
C GLY A 29 8.20 4.68 -1.74
N LEU A 30 6.92 4.84 -2.10
CA LEU A 30 6.19 6.09 -1.93
C LEU A 30 6.05 6.45 -0.44
N ALA A 31 5.68 5.49 0.40
CA ALA A 31 5.56 5.71 1.84
C ALA A 31 6.91 6.12 2.46
N PHE A 32 7.99 5.43 2.09
CA PHE A 32 9.35 5.77 2.51
C PHE A 32 9.77 7.15 2.04
N ALA A 33 9.50 7.53 0.79
CA ALA A 33 9.78 8.86 0.27
C ALA A 33 9.05 9.95 1.06
N VAL A 34 7.79 9.72 1.44
CA VAL A 34 7.05 10.65 2.30
C VAL A 34 7.68 10.75 3.69
N TYR A 35 8.06 9.62 4.31
CA TYR A 35 8.75 9.63 5.60
C TYR A 35 10.08 10.37 5.55
N TYR A 36 10.91 10.06 4.56
CA TYR A 36 12.19 10.73 4.36
C TYR A 36 11.99 12.24 4.19
N THR A 37 11.04 12.65 3.35
CA THR A 37 10.71 14.06 3.13
C THR A 37 10.25 14.77 4.41
N LEU A 38 9.43 14.10 5.23
CA LEU A 38 9.00 14.62 6.54
C LEU A 38 10.19 14.84 7.49
N THR A 39 11.19 13.97 7.47
CA THR A 39 12.37 14.11 8.34
C THR A 39 13.33 15.21 7.90
N GLN A 40 13.42 15.49 6.59
CA GLN A 40 14.41 16.43 6.03
C GLN A 40 13.93 17.89 6.06
N TYR A 41 12.62 18.14 5.95
CA TYR A 41 12.09 19.50 5.74
C TYR A 41 11.10 19.92 6.82
N LYS A 42 11.50 20.88 7.66
CA LYS A 42 10.64 21.47 8.72
C LYS A 42 9.36 22.10 8.18
N GLU A 43 9.41 22.70 6.99
CA GLU A 43 8.24 23.30 6.34
C GLU A 43 7.18 22.25 6.01
N VAL A 44 7.61 21.04 5.62
CA VAL A 44 6.72 19.91 5.32
C VAL A 44 6.06 19.41 6.60
N LEU A 45 6.82 19.27 7.70
CA LEU A 45 6.24 18.93 9.02
C LEU A 45 5.16 19.93 9.46
N ARG A 46 5.40 21.23 9.25
CA ARG A 46 4.42 22.28 9.54
C ARG A 46 3.15 22.12 8.70
N LEU A 47 3.29 21.95 7.38
CA LEU A 47 2.15 21.74 6.48
C LEU A 47 1.38 20.47 6.83
N VAL A 48 2.07 19.41 7.22
CA VAL A 48 1.47 18.15 7.65
C VAL A 48 0.70 18.31 8.95
N SER A 49 1.25 19.00 9.95
CA SER A 49 0.53 19.32 11.19
C SER A 49 -0.72 20.16 10.90
N LYS A 50 -0.61 21.19 10.05
CA LYS A 50 -1.72 22.06 9.65
C LYS A 50 -2.84 21.35 8.89
N TYR A 51 -2.49 20.47 7.95
CA TYR A 51 -3.46 19.78 7.07
C TYR A 51 -3.70 18.32 7.45
N ASN A 52 -3.34 17.92 8.67
CA ASN A 52 -3.35 16.52 9.10
C ASN A 52 -4.68 15.80 8.81
N PHE A 53 -5.82 16.44 9.08
CA PHE A 53 -7.13 15.84 8.83
C PHE A 53 -7.39 15.58 7.33
N ARG A 54 -7.00 16.52 6.47
CA ARG A 54 -7.13 16.37 5.01
C ARG A 54 -6.21 15.27 4.50
N LEU A 55 -4.99 15.19 5.02
CA LEU A 55 -4.02 14.14 4.67
C LEU A 55 -4.51 12.76 5.09
N ILE A 56 -5.04 12.60 6.31
CA ILE A 56 -5.64 11.33 6.77
C ILE A 56 -6.79 10.92 5.84
N ARG A 57 -7.71 11.85 5.52
CA ARG A 57 -8.85 11.55 4.64
C ARG A 57 -8.40 11.16 3.24
N LEU A 58 -7.43 11.88 2.67
CA LEU A 58 -6.86 11.56 1.36
C LEU A 58 -6.24 10.16 1.38
N THR A 59 -5.42 9.84 2.39
CA THR A 59 -4.83 8.50 2.55
C THR A 59 -5.89 7.42 2.64
N LEU A 60 -6.95 7.61 3.42
CA LEU A 60 -8.02 6.61 3.52
C LEU A 60 -8.73 6.40 2.17
N ILE A 61 -9.07 7.48 1.46
CA ILE A 61 -9.71 7.41 0.14
C ILE A 61 -8.80 6.71 -0.88
N SER A 62 -7.53 7.11 -0.94
CA SER A 62 -6.56 6.51 -1.86
C SER A 62 -6.32 5.03 -1.57
N ASN A 63 -6.21 4.63 -0.30
CA ASN A 63 -6.04 3.23 0.06
C ASN A 63 -7.32 2.40 -0.17
N LEU A 64 -8.51 2.96 0.03
CA LEU A 64 -9.77 2.30 -0.35
C LEU A 64 -9.87 2.08 -1.86
N LEU A 65 -9.48 3.08 -2.66
CA LEU A 65 -9.42 2.96 -4.11
C LEU A 65 -8.43 1.87 -4.54
N LEU A 66 -7.24 1.84 -3.92
CA LEU A 66 -6.23 0.80 -4.18
C LEU A 66 -6.73 -0.60 -3.79
N LEU A 67 -7.45 -0.74 -2.68
CA LEU A 67 -8.07 -2.01 -2.30
C LEU A 67 -9.13 -2.46 -3.30
N ALA A 68 -9.95 -1.53 -3.81
CA ALA A 68 -10.93 -1.82 -4.85
C ALA A 68 -10.26 -2.26 -6.16
N LEU A 69 -9.15 -1.62 -6.55
CA LEU A 69 -8.37 -2.02 -7.72
C LEU A 69 -7.74 -3.41 -7.53
N LEU A 70 -7.16 -3.69 -6.36
CA LEU A 70 -6.64 -5.01 -6.02
C LEU A 70 -7.73 -6.09 -6.07
N TRP A 71 -8.95 -5.76 -5.62
CA TRP A 71 -10.09 -6.64 -5.71
C TRP A 71 -10.50 -6.94 -7.16
N ILE A 72 -10.64 -5.90 -7.99
CA ILE A 72 -10.95 -6.05 -9.42
C ILE A 72 -9.89 -6.92 -10.11
N LEU A 73 -8.61 -6.67 -9.83
CA LEU A 73 -7.50 -7.45 -10.37
C LEU A 73 -7.62 -8.91 -9.91
N ASN A 74 -7.85 -9.17 -8.62
CA ASN A 74 -8.06 -10.52 -8.11
C ASN A 74 -9.23 -11.23 -8.81
N THR A 75 -10.35 -10.55 -9.04
CA THR A 75 -11.51 -11.14 -9.74
C THR A 75 -11.23 -11.48 -11.19
N GLN A 76 -10.57 -10.59 -11.93
CA GLN A 76 -10.20 -10.81 -13.33
C GLN A 76 -9.19 -11.96 -13.46
N GLU A 77 -8.20 -11.98 -12.58
CA GLU A 77 -7.16 -13.01 -12.53
C GLU A 77 -7.74 -14.37 -12.16
N THR A 78 -8.67 -14.43 -11.21
CA THR A 78 -9.39 -15.66 -10.87
C THR A 78 -10.20 -16.19 -12.05
N ALA A 79 -10.88 -15.31 -12.79
CA ALA A 79 -11.67 -15.68 -13.97
C ALA A 79 -10.77 -16.21 -15.11
N VAL A 80 -9.63 -15.55 -15.37
CA VAL A 80 -8.66 -16.01 -16.38
C VAL A 80 -8.03 -17.34 -15.96
N ALA A 81 -7.62 -17.48 -14.70
CA ALA A 81 -7.03 -18.72 -14.19
C ALA A 81 -7.98 -19.91 -14.35
N GLN A 82 -9.28 -19.74 -14.07
CA GLN A 82 -10.29 -20.79 -14.27
C GLN A 82 -10.41 -21.24 -15.73
N ILE A 83 -10.19 -20.34 -16.69
CA ILE A 83 -10.25 -20.65 -18.13
C ILE A 83 -8.98 -21.37 -18.59
N VAL A 84 -7.81 -20.96 -18.10
CA VAL A 84 -6.51 -21.46 -18.56
C VAL A 84 -6.13 -22.80 -17.90
N THR A 85 -6.44 -22.99 -16.61
CA THR A 85 -6.06 -24.20 -15.88
C THR A 85 -6.99 -24.42 -14.67
N PRO A 86 -7.71 -25.56 -14.59
CA PRO A 86 -8.61 -25.87 -13.46
C PRO A 86 -7.85 -26.33 -12.19
N GLU A 87 -6.56 -26.03 -12.06
CA GLU A 87 -5.78 -26.43 -10.90
C GLU A 87 -6.06 -25.52 -9.69
N ASP A 88 -6.57 -26.13 -8.62
CA ASP A 88 -6.85 -25.45 -7.34
C ASP A 88 -5.62 -24.76 -6.73
N ALA A 89 -4.40 -25.16 -7.11
CA ALA A 89 -3.17 -24.58 -6.61
C ALA A 89 -2.98 -23.14 -7.10
N LEU A 90 -3.27 -22.86 -8.38
CA LEU A 90 -3.13 -21.54 -8.97
C LEU A 90 -4.15 -20.55 -8.39
N LEU A 91 -5.40 -20.99 -8.23
CA LEU A 91 -6.46 -20.19 -7.62
C LEU A 91 -6.15 -19.85 -6.15
N ARG A 92 -5.60 -20.80 -5.39
CA ARG A 92 -5.12 -20.55 -4.02
C ARG A 92 -3.96 -19.56 -3.98
N ALA A 93 -3.03 -19.63 -4.92
CA ALA A 93 -1.91 -18.70 -5.00
C ALA A 93 -2.37 -17.27 -5.31
N ILE A 94 -3.34 -17.10 -6.22
CA ILE A 94 -3.95 -15.80 -6.52
C ILE A 94 -4.64 -15.22 -5.28
N ALA A 95 -5.46 -16.02 -4.59
CA ALA A 95 -6.13 -15.60 -3.37
C ALA A 95 -5.15 -15.24 -2.25
N ALA A 96 -4.11 -16.06 -2.02
CA ALA A 96 -3.06 -15.77 -1.06
C ALA A 96 -2.31 -14.47 -1.40
N GLY A 97 -1.99 -14.26 -2.67
CA GLY A 97 -1.38 -13.04 -3.17
C GLY A 97 -2.24 -11.80 -2.92
N PHE A 98 -3.56 -11.91 -3.09
CA PHE A 98 -4.49 -10.84 -2.72
C PHE A 98 -4.45 -10.54 -1.22
N TYR A 99 -4.55 -11.56 -0.36
CA TYR A 99 -4.54 -11.36 1.10
C TYR A 99 -3.25 -10.73 1.58
N ILE A 100 -2.09 -11.20 1.11
CA ILE A 100 -0.79 -10.62 1.47
C ILE A 100 -0.74 -9.13 1.09
N ARG A 101 -1.13 -8.79 -0.15
CA ARG A 101 -1.12 -7.40 -0.63
C ARG A 101 -2.11 -6.52 0.14
N ALA A 102 -3.30 -7.03 0.46
CA ALA A 102 -4.27 -6.33 1.28
C ALA A 102 -3.76 -6.10 2.71
N SER A 103 -3.12 -7.10 3.33
CA SER A 103 -2.49 -6.96 4.64
C SER A 103 -1.37 -5.92 4.65
N LEU A 104 -0.53 -5.91 3.61
CA LEU A 104 0.53 -4.90 3.45
C LEU A 104 -0.06 -3.49 3.27
N LEU A 105 -1.12 -3.35 2.48
CA LEU A 105 -1.84 -2.09 2.29
C LEU A 105 -2.40 -1.56 3.61
N ILE A 106 -3.05 -2.42 4.39
CA ILE A 106 -3.61 -2.08 5.70
C ILE A 106 -2.47 -1.69 6.66
N GLY A 107 -1.40 -2.48 6.74
CA GLY A 107 -0.24 -2.19 7.56
C GLY A 107 0.40 -0.84 7.24
N ASN A 108 0.59 -0.55 5.94
CA ASN A 108 1.11 0.73 5.48
C ASN A 108 0.19 1.91 5.82
N THR A 109 -1.12 1.73 5.67
CA THR A 109 -2.12 2.74 6.05
C THR A 109 -2.07 3.05 7.55
N VAL A 110 -1.98 2.01 8.39
CA VAL A 110 -1.89 2.16 9.85
C VAL A 110 -0.61 2.90 10.24
N LEU A 111 0.54 2.49 9.69
CA LEU A 111 1.83 3.14 9.91
C LEU A 111 1.76 4.64 9.55
N TYR A 112 1.18 4.96 8.39
CA TYR A 112 1.04 6.34 7.93
C TYR A 112 0.18 7.18 8.88
N ILE A 113 -0.96 6.64 9.33
CA ILE A 113 -1.82 7.32 10.31
C ILE A 113 -1.09 7.56 11.64
N ILE A 114 -0.30 6.58 12.10
CA ILE A 114 0.50 6.71 13.33
C ILE A 114 1.48 7.87 13.20
N VAL A 115 2.23 7.94 12.10
CA VAL A 115 3.22 9.01 11.91
C VAL A 115 2.55 10.37 11.74
N LEU A 116 1.46 10.46 10.98
CA LEU A 116 0.69 11.69 10.87
C LEU A 116 0.19 12.20 12.24
N ARG A 117 -0.34 11.30 13.08
CA ARG A 117 -0.75 11.63 14.45
C ARG A 117 0.44 12.04 15.31
N PHE A 118 1.57 11.36 15.18
CA PHE A 118 2.80 11.70 15.90
C PHE A 118 3.28 13.11 15.55
N VAL A 119 3.31 13.47 14.26
CA VAL A 119 3.68 14.81 13.80
C VAL A 119 2.69 15.85 14.33
N LYS A 120 1.38 15.62 14.22
CA LYS A 120 0.36 16.52 14.76
C LYS A 120 0.55 16.79 16.25
N ASN A 121 0.86 15.75 17.03
CA ASN A 121 0.93 15.85 18.49
C ASN A 121 2.26 16.46 18.98
N ARG A 122 3.28 16.51 18.14
CA ARG A 122 4.61 17.00 18.52
C ARG A 122 5.06 18.26 17.82
N ILE A 123 4.42 18.68 16.73
CA ILE A 123 4.85 19.83 15.93
C ILE A 123 3.76 20.90 15.91
N ASP A 124 4.13 22.11 16.32
CA ASP A 124 3.26 23.28 16.25
C ASP A 124 2.96 23.61 14.77
N PRO A 125 1.68 23.68 14.36
CA PRO A 125 1.28 23.95 12.98
C PRO A 125 1.62 25.37 12.49
N ASN A 126 1.93 26.32 13.37
CA ASN A 126 2.27 27.69 13.01
C ASN A 126 3.78 27.88 12.85
N THR A 127 4.55 27.31 13.78
CA THR A 127 6.01 27.50 13.85
C THR A 127 6.82 26.35 13.27
N GLY A 128 6.24 25.14 13.17
CA GLY A 128 6.97 23.93 12.77
C GLY A 128 7.96 23.43 13.83
N ASN A 129 7.98 24.04 15.02
CA ASN A 129 8.85 23.65 16.12
C ASN A 129 8.20 22.54 16.97
N PRO A 130 9.01 21.76 17.70
CA PRO A 130 8.50 20.82 18.67
C PRO A 130 7.65 21.52 19.74
N ILE A 131 6.49 20.94 20.08
CA ILE A 131 5.68 21.39 21.20
C ILE A 131 6.43 21.01 22.48
N SER A 132 6.98 21.99 23.20
CA SER A 132 7.61 21.77 24.49
C SER A 132 6.61 21.13 25.46
N PRO A 133 6.98 20.05 26.18
CA PRO A 133 6.11 19.53 27.23
C PRO A 133 5.89 20.63 28.28
N PRO A 134 4.69 20.70 28.90
CA PRO A 134 4.46 21.63 30.00
C PRO A 134 5.52 21.36 31.08
N GLN A 135 6.27 22.39 31.46
CA GLN A 135 7.19 22.31 32.58
C GLN A 135 6.35 21.99 33.83
N GLN A 136 6.52 20.77 34.36
CA GLN A 136 5.92 20.34 35.62
C GLN A 136 6.69 20.93 36.80
#